data_AF-A0A519SX66-F1
#
_entry.id   AF-A0A519SX66-F1
#
_cell.length_a   1.000
_cell.length_b   1.000
_cell.length_c   1.000
_cell.angle_alpha   90.00
_cell.angle_beta   90.00
_cell.angle_gamma   90.00
#
_symmetry.space_group_name_H-M   'P 1'
#
loop_
_entity.id
_entity.type
_entity.pdbx_description
1 polymer ?
#
loop_
_entity_poly.entity_id
_entity_poly.type
_entity_poly.pdbx_seq_one_letter_code
_entity_poly.pdbx_strand_id
1 'polypeptide(L)'
;MQEPTYYEVSFATAKSFIASWSNKEIEAPTQLTDLEVAMMEVMLTEAVSNHNEQVNYSKYSALELGKYGVQYTPYLTKAGEKLIWINGFMLKKYESFTNEKDGDYSQGVVFVLDGGNNYFTTTINLTMQKIVPVRINGTA
;
A
#
# COMPACT_ATOMS: atom_id res chain seq x y z
N MET A 1 -0.79 19.09 -3.39
CA MET A 1 -0.20 18.12 -2.46
C MET A 1 1.06 17.58 -3.11
N GLN A 2 2.08 17.22 -2.33
CA GLN A 2 3.22 16.48 -2.88
C GLN A 2 2.78 15.03 -3.05
N GLU A 3 3.08 14.44 -4.21
CA GLU A 3 2.77 13.04 -4.49
C GLU A 3 3.68 12.12 -3.65
N PRO A 4 3.19 10.94 -3.20
CA PRO A 4 4.04 9.94 -2.58
C PRO A 4 5.05 9.39 -3.59
N THR A 5 6.13 8.78 -3.09
CA THR A 5 7.03 8.00 -3.95
C THR A 5 6.53 6.57 -4.04
N TYR A 6 6.33 6.06 -5.26
CA TYR A 6 5.86 4.70 -5.49
C TYR A 6 7.02 3.73 -5.74
N TYR A 7 6.89 2.52 -5.18
CA TYR A 7 7.86 1.43 -5.31
C TYR A 7 7.12 0.16 -5.74
N GLU A 8 7.37 -0.32 -6.95
CA GLU A 8 6.87 -1.63 -7.34
C GLU A 8 7.68 -2.70 -6.62
N VAL A 9 7.00 -3.54 -5.84
CA VAL A 9 7.63 -4.69 -5.19
C VAL A 9 7.26 -5.94 -5.96
N SER A 10 8.27 -6.77 -6.25
CA SER A 10 8.02 -8.02 -6.98
C SER A 10 7.00 -8.89 -6.26
N PHE A 11 6.15 -9.57 -7.05
CA PHE A 11 5.17 -10.50 -6.50
C PHE A 11 5.82 -11.58 -5.62
N ALA A 12 6.98 -12.09 -6.00
CA ALA A 12 7.70 -13.08 -5.21
C ALA A 12 8.05 -12.56 -3.81
N THR A 13 8.52 -11.31 -3.73
CA THR A 13 8.85 -10.63 -2.48
C THR A 13 7.61 -10.36 -1.62
N ALA A 14 6.52 -9.89 -2.23
CA ALA A 14 5.31 -9.50 -1.50
C ALA A 14 4.37 -10.66 -1.18
N LYS A 15 4.51 -11.83 -1.81
CA LYS A 15 3.53 -12.93 -1.78
C LYS A 15 3.08 -13.34 -0.38
N SER A 16 4.01 -13.47 0.58
CA SER A 16 3.68 -13.87 1.95
C SER A 16 2.84 -12.81 2.68
N PHE A 17 3.14 -11.53 2.44
CA PHE A 17 2.37 -10.41 2.94
C PHE A 17 0.99 -10.37 2.29
N ILE A 18 0.90 -10.42 0.96
CA ILE A 18 -0.39 -10.46 0.27
C ILE A 18 -1.24 -11.61 0.79
N ALA A 19 -0.66 -12.79 1.01
CA ALA A 19 -1.37 -13.96 1.53
C ALA A 19 -1.95 -13.78 2.93
N SER A 20 -1.33 -12.94 3.79
CA SER A 20 -1.85 -12.66 5.12
C SER A 20 -3.08 -11.74 5.10
N TRP A 21 -3.29 -10.99 4.02
CA TRP A 21 -4.39 -10.04 3.86
C TRP A 21 -5.49 -10.48 2.87
N SER A 22 -5.22 -11.44 1.98
CA SER A 22 -6.04 -11.72 0.79
C SER A 22 -7.00 -12.91 0.83
N ASN A 23 -7.39 -13.43 2.01
CA ASN A 23 -8.23 -14.64 2.13
C ASN A 23 -7.76 -15.85 1.27
N LYS A 24 -6.49 -15.87 0.84
CA LYS A 24 -5.88 -16.88 -0.05
C LYS A 24 -6.48 -16.95 -1.46
N GLU A 25 -6.99 -15.83 -1.97
CA GLU A 25 -7.53 -15.73 -3.34
C GLU A 25 -6.47 -15.55 -4.42
N ILE A 26 -5.19 -15.49 -4.07
CA ILE A 26 -4.08 -15.27 -5.01
C ILE A 26 -3.93 -16.43 -6.00
N GLU A 27 -3.83 -16.11 -7.29
CA GLU A 27 -3.57 -17.05 -8.39
C GLU A 27 -2.17 -16.83 -8.99
N ALA A 28 -1.91 -15.64 -9.53
CA ALA A 28 -0.70 -15.37 -10.31
C ALA A 28 -0.27 -13.89 -10.21
N PRO A 29 1.02 -13.57 -10.44
CA PRO A 29 1.43 -12.19 -10.67
C PRO A 29 0.77 -11.63 -11.93
N THR A 30 0.67 -10.30 -12.01
CA THR A 30 0.30 -9.60 -13.25
C THR A 30 1.10 -8.32 -13.38
N GLN A 31 0.80 -7.52 -14.39
CA GLN A 31 1.46 -6.25 -14.67
C GLN A 31 0.39 -5.16 -14.79
N LEU A 32 0.79 -3.94 -14.47
CA LEU A 32 -0.03 -2.75 -14.68
C LEU A 32 0.41 -2.07 -15.97
N THR A 33 -0.57 -1.59 -16.72
CA THR A 33 -0.34 -0.57 -17.76
C THR A 33 -0.20 0.81 -17.13
N ASP A 34 0.36 1.77 -17.85
CA ASP A 34 0.48 3.16 -17.37
C ASP A 34 -0.88 3.76 -16.95
N LEU A 35 -1.95 3.42 -17.66
CA LEU A 35 -3.31 3.83 -17.30
C LEU A 35 -3.76 3.21 -15.97
N GLU A 36 -3.45 1.94 -15.74
CA GLU A 36 -3.79 1.25 -14.49
C GLU A 36 -2.96 1.77 -13.31
N VAL A 37 -1.71 2.18 -13.54
CA VAL A 37 -0.90 2.90 -12.54
C VAL A 37 -1.57 4.23 -12.20
N ALA A 38 -1.93 5.05 -13.19
CA ALA A 38 -2.62 6.32 -12.94
C ALA A 38 -3.96 6.11 -12.20
N MET A 39 -4.72 5.06 -12.55
CA MET A 39 -5.96 4.71 -11.83
C MET A 39 -5.68 4.32 -10.38
N MET A 40 -4.64 3.54 -10.11
CA MET A 40 -4.21 3.19 -8.75
C MET A 40 -3.92 4.44 -7.92
N GLU A 41 -3.17 5.40 -8.47
CA GLU A 41 -2.80 6.64 -7.78
C GLU A 41 -4.03 7.48 -7.40
N VAL A 42 -4.97 7.63 -8.34
CA VAL A 42 -6.24 8.35 -8.11
C VAL A 42 -7.08 7.65 -7.04
N MET A 43 -7.28 6.34 -7.16
CA MET A 43 -8.07 5.55 -6.20
C MET A 43 -7.44 5.56 -4.79
N LEU A 44 -6.11 5.50 -4.70
CA LEU A 44 -5.41 5.58 -3.43
C LEU A 44 -5.58 6.97 -2.79
N THR A 45 -5.46 8.03 -3.57
CA THR A 45 -5.64 9.41 -3.11
C THR A 45 -7.05 9.62 -2.56
N GLU A 46 -8.07 9.15 -3.27
CA GLU A 46 -9.46 9.20 -2.83
C GLU A 46 -9.67 8.41 -1.54
N ALA A 47 -9.13 7.19 -1.45
CA ALA A 47 -9.27 6.36 -0.26
C ALA A 47 -8.59 6.96 0.98
N VAL A 48 -7.44 7.61 0.81
CA VAL A 48 -6.78 8.34 1.90
C VAL A 48 -7.57 9.59 2.29
N SER A 49 -8.14 10.33 1.33
CA SER A 49 -9.02 11.46 1.64
C SER A 49 -10.23 11.02 2.46
N ASN A 50 -10.92 9.95 2.02
CA ASN A 50 -12.07 9.38 2.72
C ASN A 50 -11.70 8.87 4.11
N HIS A 51 -10.51 8.27 4.27
CA HIS A 51 -9.99 7.89 5.58
C HIS A 51 -9.80 9.11 6.49
N ASN A 52 -9.15 10.16 5.97
CA ASN A 52 -8.86 11.39 6.70
C ASN A 52 -10.11 12.13 7.18
N GLU A 53 -11.20 12.11 6.42
CA GLU A 53 -12.50 12.64 6.84
C GLU A 53 -13.09 11.92 8.06
N GLN A 54 -12.69 10.65 8.27
CA GLN A 54 -13.18 9.79 9.34
C GLN A 54 -12.15 9.60 10.46
N VAL A 55 -10.99 10.28 10.39
CA VAL A 55 -9.92 10.12 11.37
C VAL A 55 -10.40 10.56 12.76
N ASN A 56 -10.23 9.67 13.73
CA ASN A 56 -10.32 10.03 15.13
C ASN A 56 -9.01 10.72 15.55
N TYR A 57 -9.01 12.05 15.53
CA TYR A 57 -7.84 12.88 15.84
C TYR A 57 -7.29 12.72 17.28
N SER A 58 -8.04 12.09 18.19
CA SER A 58 -7.53 11.76 19.53
C SER A 58 -6.55 10.58 19.53
N LYS A 59 -6.53 9.78 18.46
CA LYS A 59 -5.70 8.57 18.33
C LYS A 59 -4.73 8.61 17.16
N TYR A 60 -5.09 9.30 16.09
CA TYR A 60 -4.38 9.32 14.81
C TYR A 60 -4.33 10.72 14.24
N SER A 61 -3.38 11.04 13.36
CA SER A 61 -3.41 12.27 12.57
C SER A 61 -4.00 12.01 11.18
N ALA A 62 -4.12 13.04 10.34
CA ALA A 62 -4.36 12.80 8.92
C ALA A 62 -3.14 12.11 8.29
N LEU A 63 -3.38 11.25 7.30
CA LEU A 63 -2.36 10.72 6.40
C LEU A 63 -2.08 11.76 5.32
N GLU A 64 -0.84 12.23 5.25
CA GLU A 64 -0.38 13.13 4.19
C GLU A 64 0.47 12.34 3.20
N LEU A 65 -0.12 11.87 2.10
CA LEU A 65 0.54 10.92 1.17
C LEU A 65 1.95 11.36 0.74
N GLY A 66 2.21 12.64 0.50
CA GLY A 66 3.55 13.14 0.15
C GLY A 66 4.66 12.88 1.18
N LYS A 67 4.34 12.42 2.39
CA LYS A 67 5.31 11.98 3.41
C LYS A 67 5.59 10.47 3.37
N TYR A 68 4.91 9.73 2.49
CA TYR A 68 4.94 8.27 2.44
C TYR A 68 5.67 7.76 1.21
N GLY A 69 6.36 6.64 1.40
CA GLY A 69 6.66 5.69 0.35
C GLY A 69 5.49 4.73 0.23
N VAL A 70 5.10 4.41 -0.99
CA VAL A 70 3.99 3.50 -1.30
C VAL A 70 4.52 2.32 -2.09
N GLN A 71 4.57 1.17 -1.44
CA GLN A 71 4.81 -0.11 -2.09
C GLN A 71 3.53 -0.63 -2.72
N TYR A 72 3.63 -1.15 -3.94
CA TYR A 72 2.51 -1.79 -4.61
C TYR A 72 2.94 -3.07 -5.32
N THR A 73 2.01 -4.03 -5.37
CA THR A 73 2.20 -5.29 -6.09
C THR A 73 0.90 -5.72 -6.74
N PRO A 74 0.83 -5.79 -8.09
CA PRO A 74 -0.32 -6.30 -8.80
C PRO A 74 -0.36 -7.83 -8.82
N TYR A 75 -1.55 -8.42 -8.68
CA TYR A 75 -1.78 -9.85 -8.79
C TYR A 75 -3.18 -10.17 -9.30
N LEU A 76 -3.35 -11.39 -9.81
CA LEU A 76 -4.65 -11.96 -10.18
C LEU A 76 -5.21 -12.80 -9.05
N THR A 77 -6.52 -12.70 -8.83
CA THR A 77 -7.25 -13.66 -8.01
C THR A 77 -7.60 -14.91 -8.79
N LYS A 78 -8.01 -15.97 -8.10
CA LYS A 78 -8.55 -17.21 -8.69
C LYS A 78 -9.80 -16.98 -9.55
N ALA A 79 -10.51 -15.87 -9.32
CA ALA A 79 -11.64 -15.45 -10.13
C ALA A 79 -11.22 -14.66 -11.39
N GLY A 80 -9.92 -14.42 -11.59
CA GLY A 80 -9.39 -13.63 -12.70
C GLY A 80 -9.47 -12.12 -12.49
N GLU A 81 -9.75 -11.66 -11.26
CA GLU A 81 -9.78 -10.23 -10.96
C GLU A 81 -8.36 -9.69 -10.76
N LYS A 82 -8.11 -8.49 -11.26
CA LYS A 82 -6.83 -7.80 -11.09
C LYS A 82 -6.86 -6.95 -9.83
N LEU A 83 -6.07 -7.34 -8.84
CA LEU A 83 -5.91 -6.63 -7.58
C LEU A 83 -4.52 -6.02 -7.47
N ILE A 84 -4.41 -4.95 -6.70
CA ILE A 84 -3.17 -4.31 -6.31
C ILE A 84 -3.13 -4.28 -4.80
N TRP A 85 -2.18 -5.00 -4.21
CA TRP A 85 -1.86 -4.84 -2.80
C TRP A 85 -1.04 -3.57 -2.63
N ILE A 86 -1.41 -2.73 -1.65
CA ILE A 86 -0.75 -1.46 -1.36
C ILE A 86 -0.31 -1.44 0.09
N ASN A 87 0.91 -0.95 0.29
CA ASN A 87 1.54 -0.76 1.58
C ASN A 87 2.21 0.61 1.66
N GLY A 88 1.74 1.47 2.55
CA GLY A 88 2.28 2.81 2.74
C GLY A 88 3.04 2.95 4.05
N PHE A 89 4.20 3.61 4.01
CA PHE A 89 5.05 3.85 5.19
C PHE A 89 5.69 5.24 5.15
N MET A 90 5.86 5.87 6.30
CA MET A 90 6.42 7.23 6.38
C MET A 90 7.94 7.24 6.12
N LEU A 91 8.39 7.90 5.05
CA LEU A 91 9.78 7.88 4.59
C LEU A 91 10.75 8.29 5.71
N LYS A 92 10.53 9.46 6.30
CA LYS A 92 11.39 10.03 7.36
C LYS A 92 11.58 9.10 8.58
N LYS A 93 10.60 8.24 8.88
CA LYS A 93 10.67 7.33 10.03
C LYS A 93 11.47 6.07 9.71
N TYR A 94 11.45 5.62 8.45
CA TYR A 94 12.00 4.33 8.05
C TYR A 94 13.29 4.43 7.21
N GLU A 95 13.76 5.65 6.92
CA GLU A 95 15.07 5.95 6.31
C GLU A 95 16.26 5.22 6.96
N SER A 96 16.19 4.85 8.25
CA SER A 96 17.28 4.19 8.99
C SER A 96 17.04 2.71 9.30
N PHE A 97 15.88 2.13 8.95
CA PHE A 97 15.47 0.78 9.38
C PHE A 97 15.54 -0.28 8.28
N THR A 98 15.82 0.10 7.04
CA THR A 98 16.04 -0.85 5.94
C THR A 98 17.53 -0.96 5.63
N ASN A 99 17.98 -2.15 5.21
CA ASN A 99 19.35 -2.37 4.71
C ASN A 99 19.56 -1.75 3.31
N GLU A 100 18.61 -0.94 2.84
CA GLU A 100 18.60 -0.31 1.53
C GLU A 100 19.42 0.96 1.65
N LYS A 101 20.74 0.80 1.45
CA LYS A 101 21.74 1.86 1.55
C LYS A 101 21.43 3.13 0.72
N ASP A 102 20.43 3.09 -0.18
CA ASP A 102 20.17 4.12 -1.18
C ASP A 102 18.68 4.56 -1.29
N GLY A 103 17.78 4.15 -0.38
CA GLY A 103 16.37 4.58 -0.39
C GLY A 103 15.49 3.95 -1.49
N ASP A 104 15.94 2.84 -2.09
CA ASP A 104 15.14 1.99 -2.99
C ASP A 104 14.41 0.90 -2.19
N TYR A 105 13.12 1.13 -1.96
CA TYR A 105 12.22 0.23 -1.23
C TYR A 105 11.54 -0.82 -2.14
N SER A 106 12.07 -1.12 -3.33
CA SER A 106 11.55 -2.16 -4.22
C SER A 106 12.02 -3.58 -3.86
N GLN A 107 13.14 -3.70 -3.13
CA GLN A 107 13.85 -4.96 -2.91
C GLN A 107 13.25 -5.81 -1.77
N GLY A 108 12.52 -5.19 -0.85
CA GLY A 108 11.89 -5.86 0.29
C GLY A 108 10.56 -5.21 0.64
N VAL A 109 9.68 -5.95 1.33
CA VAL A 109 8.47 -5.34 1.91
C VAL A 109 8.83 -4.62 3.20
N VAL A 110 8.49 -3.33 3.29
CA VAL A 110 8.57 -2.60 4.55
C VAL A 110 7.43 -3.08 5.43
N PHE A 111 7.76 -3.68 6.57
CA PHE A 111 6.79 -4.09 7.57
C PHE A 111 7.17 -3.50 8.92
N VAL A 112 6.16 -3.16 9.71
CA VAL A 112 6.36 -2.50 11.01
C VAL A 112 5.51 -3.21 12.05
N LEU A 113 6.06 -3.36 13.26
CA LEU A 113 5.35 -3.92 14.40
C LEU A 113 4.67 -2.83 15.23
N ASP A 114 5.29 -1.65 15.32
CA ASP A 114 4.72 -0.46 15.96
C ASP A 114 3.92 0.34 14.94
N GLY A 115 2.63 0.03 14.94
CA GLY A 115 1.61 0.68 14.14
C GLY A 115 1.29 2.12 14.56
N GLY A 116 0.26 2.69 13.95
CA GLY A 116 -0.12 4.10 14.02
C GLY A 116 0.06 4.76 12.66
N ASN A 117 -0.08 6.09 12.62
CA ASN A 117 -0.11 6.83 11.36
C ASN A 117 1.03 6.55 10.39
N ASN A 118 2.18 6.12 10.88
CA ASN A 118 3.36 5.91 10.05
C ASN A 118 3.23 4.73 9.07
N TYR A 119 2.16 3.94 9.16
CA TYR A 119 1.97 2.76 8.32
C TYR A 119 0.50 2.51 8.00
N PHE A 120 0.22 2.19 6.75
CA PHE A 120 -1.12 1.78 6.33
C PHE A 120 -1.08 0.69 5.26
N THR A 121 -2.16 -0.09 5.16
CA THR A 121 -2.36 -1.04 4.07
C THR A 121 -3.73 -0.88 3.44
N THR A 122 -3.82 -1.19 2.15
CA THR A 122 -5.09 -1.29 1.43
C THR A 122 -4.96 -2.26 0.25
N THR A 123 -6.06 -2.52 -0.44
CA THR A 123 -6.07 -3.31 -1.66
C THR A 123 -7.06 -2.70 -2.63
N ILE A 124 -6.61 -2.49 -3.86
CA ILE A 124 -7.44 -2.02 -4.96
C ILE A 124 -7.82 -3.23 -5.82
N ASN A 125 -9.09 -3.35 -6.19
CA ASN A 125 -9.56 -4.23 -7.23
C ASN A 125 -9.83 -3.39 -8.48
N LEU A 126 -8.94 -3.46 -9.46
CA LEU A 126 -9.05 -2.70 -10.71
C LEU A 126 -10.20 -3.19 -11.59
N THR A 127 -10.48 -4.50 -11.57
CA THR A 127 -11.57 -5.11 -12.34
C THR A 127 -12.94 -4.57 -11.90
N MET A 128 -13.15 -4.47 -10.58
CA MET A 128 -14.39 -3.97 -10.00
C MET A 128 -14.39 -2.46 -9.75
N GLN A 129 -13.26 -1.78 -9.93
CA GLN A 129 -13.03 -0.39 -9.52
C GLN A 129 -13.41 -0.13 -8.06
N LYS A 130 -12.96 -1.02 -7.17
CA LYS A 130 -13.23 -0.94 -5.72
C LYS A 130 -11.92 -0.87 -4.95
N ILE A 131 -11.94 -0.17 -3.82
CA ILE A 131 -10.82 -0.13 -2.88
C ILE A 131 -11.30 -0.58 -1.51
N VAL A 132 -10.50 -1.43 -0.85
CA VAL A 132 -10.70 -1.77 0.55
C VAL A 132 -10.35 -0.52 1.39
N PRO A 133 -11.15 -0.14 2.40
CA PRO A 133 -10.83 1.01 3.23
C PRO A 133 -9.39 0.94 3.79
N VAL A 134 -8.70 2.09 3.84
CA VAL A 134 -7.34 2.20 4.37
C VAL A 134 -7.30 1.71 5.81
N ARG A 135 -6.40 0.76 6.09
CA ARG A 135 -6.19 0.21 7.42
C ARG A 135 -4.88 0.73 7.98
N ILE A 136 -4.96 1.46 9.08
CA ILE A 136 -3.80 1.76 9.91
C ILE A 136 -3.51 0.52 10.75
N ASN A 137 -2.32 -0.08 10.60
CA ASN A 137 -1.94 -1.13 11.52
C ASN A 137 -1.80 -0.51 12.91
N GLY A 138 -2.48 -1.07 13.91
CA GLY A 138 -2.51 -0.53 15.28
C GLY A 138 -1.26 -0.88 16.07
N THR A 139 -0.85 0.03 16.94
CA THR A 139 0.19 -0.16 17.97
C THR A 139 -0.21 -1.24 18.98
N ALA A 140 0.78 -1.99 19.46
CA ALA A 140 0.69 -2.75 20.72
C ALA A 140 0.46 -1.84 21.93
#